data_AF-T1CEH3-F1
#
_entry.id   AF-T1CEH3-F1
#
_cell.length_a   1.000
_cell.length_b   1.000
_cell.length_c   1.000
_cell.angle_alpha   90.00
_cell.angle_beta   90.00
_cell.angle_gamma   90.00
#
_symmetry.space_group_name_H-M   'P 1'
#
loop_
_entity.id
_entity.type
_entity.pdbx_description
1 polymer ?
#
loop_
_entity_poly.entity_id
_entity_poly.type
_entity_poly.pdbx_seq_one_letter_code
_entity_poly.pdbx_strand_id
1 'polypeptide(L)' 'MAWFVYLIECVDGSLYTGIAVNVDTRYAAHARGK' A
#
# COMPACT_ATOMS: atom_id res chain seq x y z
N MET A 1 8.04 -2.43 17.53
CA MET A 1 7.09 -2.00 16.47
C MET A 1 7.57 -2.59 15.17
N ALA A 2 6.73 -3.31 14.42
CA ALA A 2 7.11 -3.95 13.17
C ALA A 2 6.84 -3.01 11.98
N TRP A 3 7.76 -3.01 11.01
CA TRP A 3 7.56 -2.39 9.71
C TRP A 3 7.30 -3.47 8.68
N PHE A 4 6.42 -3.17 7.73
CA PHE A 4 6.03 -4.08 6.67
C PHE A 4 6.35 -3.43 5.33
N VAL A 5 7.11 -4.15 4.51
CA VAL A 5 7.29 -3.83 3.09
C VAL A 5 6.21 -4.57 2.32
N TYR A 6 5.53 -3.88 1.42
CA TYR A 6 4.39 -4.44 0.68
C TYR A 6 4.35 -3.96 -0.77
N LEU A 7 3.57 -4.68 -1.57
CA LEU A 7 3.24 -4.36 -2.96
C LEU A 7 1.72 -4.23 -3.11
N ILE A 8 1.27 -3.32 -3.97
CA ILE A 8 -0.11 -3.21 -4.45
C ILE A 8 -0.07 -3.36 -5.96
N GLU A 9 -0.92 -4.24 -6.50
CA GLU A 9 -1.18 -4.31 -7.93
C GLU A 9 -2.30 -3.31 -8.29
N CYS A 10 -1.97 -2.36 -9.15
CA CYS A 10 -2.91 -1.38 -9.67
C CYS A 10 -3.74 -1.98 -10.80
N VAL A 11 -4.88 -1.34 -11.11
CA VAL A 11 -5.81 -1.81 -12.16
C VAL A 11 -5.14 -1.88 -13.55
N ASP A 12 -4.13 -1.05 -13.80
CA ASP A 12 -3.36 -1.04 -15.05
C ASP A 12 -2.23 -2.09 -15.09
N GLY A 13 -2.13 -2.95 -14.07
CA GLY A 13 -1.07 -3.95 -13.93
C GLY A 13 0.26 -3.38 -13.42
N SER A 14 0.34 -2.08 -13.10
CA SER A 14 1.52 -1.51 -12.46
C SER A 14 1.62 -1.95 -11.00
N LEU A 15 2.85 -2.04 -10.48
CA LEU A 15 3.11 -2.36 -9.08
C LEU A 15 3.53 -1.12 -8.30
N TYR A 16 2.78 -0.78 -7.26
CA TYR A 16 3.17 0.21 -6.27
C TYR A 16 3.85 -0.47 -5.08
N THR A 17 5.02 0.03 -4.68
CA THR A 17 5.76 -0.47 -3.52
C THR A 17 5.68 0.52 -2.37
N GLY A 18 5.54 0.00 -1.14
CA GLY A 18 5.42 0.84 0.04
C GLY A 18 5.93 0.18 1.31
N ILE A 19 6.13 1.00 2.34
CA ILE A 19 6.46 0.56 3.69
C ILE A 19 5.53 1.24 4.71
N ALA A 20 5.00 0.49 5.67
CA ALA A 20 4.13 1.02 6.72
C ALA A 20 4.16 0.14 7.98
N VAL A 21 3.80 0.71 9.12
CA VAL A 21 3.54 -0.04 10.37
C VAL A 21 2.10 -0.58 10.45
N ASN A 22 1.18 -0.02 9.66
CA ASN A 22 -0.21 -0.45 9.51
C ASN A 22 -0.57 -0.43 8.02
N VAL A 23 -0.52 -1.59 7.38
CA VAL A 23 -0.71 -1.75 5.93
C VAL A 23 -2.17 -1.46 5.54
N ASP A 24 -3.14 -1.92 6.32
CA ASP A 24 -4.57 -1.76 6.01
C ASP A 24 -4.99 -0.29 5.92
N THR A 25 -4.56 0.52 6.89
CA THR A 25 -4.83 1.96 6.90
C THR A 25 -4.18 2.63 5.69
N ARG A 26 -2.97 2.19 5.32
CA ARG A 26 -2.24 2.79 4.21
C ARG A 26 -2.85 2.42 2.86
N TYR A 27 -3.24 1.16 2.68
CA TYR A 27 -3.98 0.70 1.51
C TYR A 27 -5.31 1.45 1.35
N ALA A 28 -6.09 1.60 2.43
CA ALA A 28 -7.36 2.33 2.38
C ALA A 28 -7.20 3.80 1.96
N ALA A 29 -6.07 4.44 2.30
CA ALA A 29 -5.75 5.79 1.81
C ALA A 29 -5.46 5.79 0.31
N HIS A 30 -4.61 4.85 -0.16
CA HIS A 30 -4.26 4.72 -1.57
C HIS A 30 -5.49 4.42 -2.44
N ALA A 31 -6.38 3.53 -2.00
CA ALA A 31 -7.63 3.22 -2.68
C ALA A 31 -8.59 4.43 -2.80
N ARG A 32 -8.42 5.46 -1.96
CA ARG A 32 -9.14 6.74 -2.03
C ARG A 32 -8.37 7.83 -2.79
N GLY A 33 -7.22 7.51 -3.39
CA GLY A 33 -6.36 8.46 -4.10
C GLY A 33 -5.52 9.38 -3.20
N LYS A 34 -5.15 8.94 -1.99
CA LYS A 34 -4.35 9.72 -1.01
C LYS A 34 -3.07 9.02 -0.55
#